data_AF-A0A6F9CR97-F1
#
_entry.id   AF-A0A6F9CR97-F1
#
_cell.length_a   1.000
_cell.length_b   1.000
_cell.length_c   1.000
_cell.angle_alpha   90.00
_cell.angle_beta   90.00
_cell.angle_gamma   90.00
#
_symmetry.space_group_name_H-M   'P 1'
#
loop_
_entity.id
_entity.type
_entity.pdbx_description
1 polymer ?
#
loop_
_entity_poly.entity_id
_entity_poly.type
_entity_poly.pdbx_seq_one_letter_code
_entity_poly.pdbx_strand_id
1 'polypeptide(L)'
;MVKCCRAQEPISKLVIQTHIKLLAKHSCSVWLVCNAFSYSNLTYTWKRDNEMYMDVQHIHFSLSPAEGDISVTCNASNIISWKTASATVKCSNDTTDLGMAWYTNYIRASVGGAVVLILTVVVAVCYCRGRRDT
;
A
#
# COMPACT_ATOMS: atom_id res chain seq x y z
N MET A 1 24.80 -32.26 -20.55
CA MET A 1 23.84 -31.13 -20.59
C MET A 1 23.43 -30.82 -19.15
N VAL A 2 24.10 -29.86 -18.50
CA VAL A 2 23.77 -29.47 -17.13
C VAL A 2 22.52 -28.59 -17.20
N LYS A 3 21.37 -29.12 -16.78
CA LYS A 3 20.20 -28.28 -16.51
C LYS A 3 20.52 -27.49 -15.25
N CYS A 4 20.86 -26.21 -15.37
CA CYS A 4 20.93 -25.34 -14.20
C CYS A 4 19.56 -25.35 -13.52
N CYS A 5 19.47 -25.93 -12.32
CA CYS A 5 18.33 -25.73 -11.44
C CYS A 5 18.23 -24.22 -11.18
N ARG A 6 17.09 -23.59 -11.51
CA ARG A 6 16.85 -22.22 -11.03
C ARG A 6 16.94 -22.27 -9.51
N ALA A 7 17.83 -21.48 -8.94
CA ALA A 7 17.87 -21.29 -7.50
C ALA A 7 16.49 -20.80 -7.07
N GLN A 8 15.80 -21.62 -6.29
CA GLN A 8 14.57 -21.20 -5.65
C GLN A 8 14.99 -20.39 -4.42
N GLU A 9 14.27 -19.31 -4.16
CA GLU A 9 14.59 -18.38 -3.07
C GLU A 9 13.41 -18.28 -2.10
N PRO A 10 13.68 -18.05 -0.81
CA PRO A 10 12.62 -17.83 0.16
C PRO A 10 11.86 -16.53 -0.13
N ILE A 11 10.62 -16.45 0.34
CA ILE A 11 9.84 -15.23 0.29
C ILE A 11 10.49 -14.22 1.24
N SER A 12 10.89 -13.06 0.72
CA SER A 12 11.53 -12.02 1.54
C SER A 12 10.52 -11.10 2.21
N LYS A 13 9.47 -10.69 1.49
CA LYS A 13 8.47 -9.73 1.93
C LYS A 13 7.07 -10.13 1.46
N LEU A 14 6.08 -9.86 2.29
CA LEU A 14 4.66 -10.05 1.98
C LEU A 14 3.88 -8.84 2.48
N VAL A 15 3.07 -8.23 1.61
CA VAL A 15 2.26 -7.05 1.93
C VAL A 15 0.89 -7.21 1.31
N ILE A 16 -0.16 -6.87 2.08
CA ILE A 16 -1.51 -6.71 1.56
C ILE A 16 -1.70 -5.25 1.17
N GLN A 17 -2.06 -5.01 -0.08
CA GLN A 17 -2.52 -3.72 -0.57
C GLN A 17 -4.04 -3.68 -0.51
N THR A 18 -4.58 -2.61 0.07
CA THR A 18 -6.01 -2.46 0.32
C THR A 18 -6.54 -1.24 -0.41
N HIS A 19 -7.55 -1.43 -1.24
CA HIS A 19 -8.26 -0.38 -1.95
C HIS A 19 -9.75 -0.47 -1.64
N ILE A 20 -10.29 0.57 -1.04
CA ILE A 20 -11.70 0.62 -0.62
C ILE A 20 -12.36 1.77 -1.36
N LYS A 21 -13.48 1.48 -2.03
CA LYS A 21 -14.29 2.47 -2.73
C LYS A 21 -15.71 2.46 -2.17
N LEU A 22 -16.14 3.60 -1.63
CA LEU A 22 -17.53 3.78 -1.20
C LEU A 22 -18.47 3.83 -2.43
N LEU A 23 -19.58 3.10 -2.35
CA LEU A 23 -20.66 3.04 -3.34
C LEU A 23 -21.88 3.80 -2.81
N ALA A 24 -22.72 4.29 -3.72
CA ALA A 24 -23.86 5.17 -3.42
C ALA A 24 -24.91 4.59 -2.46
N LYS A 25 -24.92 3.27 -2.22
CA LYS A 25 -25.84 2.59 -1.30
C LYS A 25 -25.23 2.32 0.08
N HIS A 26 -24.27 3.14 0.49
CA HIS A 26 -23.50 2.94 1.72
C HIS A 26 -22.76 1.61 1.77
N SER A 27 -22.47 0.96 0.64
CA SER A 27 -21.62 -0.23 0.61
C SER A 27 -20.20 0.13 0.16
N CYS A 28 -19.19 -0.60 0.61
CA CYS A 28 -17.82 -0.43 0.15
C CYS A 28 -17.45 -1.57 -0.80
N SER A 29 -16.95 -1.22 -1.99
CA SER A 29 -16.23 -2.14 -2.86
C SER A 29 -14.79 -2.25 -2.39
N VAL A 30 -14.38 -3.43 -1.96
CA VAL A 30 -13.06 -3.71 -1.39
C VAL A 30 -12.26 -4.55 -2.38
N TRP A 31 -11.11 -4.05 -2.81
CA TRP A 31 -10.11 -4.79 -3.57
C TRP A 31 -8.86 -4.99 -2.72
N LEU A 32 -8.44 -6.25 -2.61
CA LEU A 32 -7.23 -6.63 -1.89
C LEU A 32 -6.27 -7.33 -2.84
N VAL A 33 -4.99 -6.97 -2.77
CA VAL A 33 -3.92 -7.60 -3.54
C VAL A 33 -2.82 -8.06 -2.59
N CYS A 34 -2.45 -9.33 -2.69
CA CYS A 34 -1.35 -9.89 -1.90
C CYS A 34 -0.06 -9.83 -2.72
N ASN A 35 0.84 -8.94 -2.33
CA ASN A 35 2.10 -8.76 -3.02
C ASN A 35 3.25 -9.40 -2.25
N ALA A 36 3.88 -10.39 -2.86
CA ALA A 36 4.96 -11.16 -2.29
C ALA A 36 6.23 -10.99 -3.13
N PHE A 37 7.37 -10.83 -2.48
CA PHE A 37 8.66 -10.69 -3.17
C PHE A 37 9.45 -12.00 -3.07
N SER A 38 9.56 -12.69 -4.21
CA SER A 38 10.25 -13.97 -4.39
C SER A 38 10.59 -14.15 -5.87
N TYR A 39 11.73 -14.77 -6.18
CA TYR A 39 12.11 -15.16 -7.56
C TYR A 39 11.54 -16.53 -7.97
N SER A 40 10.80 -17.19 -7.08
CA SER A 40 10.13 -18.47 -7.30
C SER A 40 8.62 -18.30 -7.51
N ASN A 41 8.00 -19.26 -8.20
CA ASN A 41 6.53 -19.33 -8.33
C ASN A 41 5.89 -19.44 -6.94
N LEU A 42 4.81 -18.68 -6.75
CA LEU A 42 4.09 -18.59 -5.49
C LEU A 42 2.65 -19.07 -5.67
N THR A 43 2.16 -19.76 -4.66
CA THR A 43 0.74 -20.07 -4.48
C THR A 43 0.19 -19.13 -3.42
N TYR A 44 -0.95 -18.52 -3.73
CA TYR A 44 -1.63 -17.61 -2.82
C TYR A 44 -2.86 -18.28 -2.21
N THR A 45 -3.14 -17.98 -0.95
CA THR A 45 -4.37 -18.42 -0.30
C THR A 45 -4.89 -17.28 0.56
N TRP A 46 -6.14 -16.91 0.34
CA TRP A 46 -6.83 -15.96 1.20
C TRP A 46 -7.74 -16.67 2.16
N LYS A 47 -7.77 -16.19 3.39
CA LYS A 47 -8.76 -16.52 4.40
C LYS A 47 -9.50 -15.24 4.77
N ARG A 48 -10.81 -15.26 4.59
CA ARG A 48 -11.74 -14.23 5.04
C ARG A 48 -12.79 -14.91 5.90
N ASP A 49 -12.80 -14.61 7.19
CA ASP A 49 -13.66 -15.29 8.17
C ASP A 49 -13.55 -16.82 8.06
N ASN A 50 -14.61 -17.47 7.55
CA ASN A 50 -14.69 -18.93 7.35
C ASN A 50 -14.59 -19.35 5.87
N GLU A 51 -14.31 -18.42 4.97
CA GLU A 51 -14.13 -18.67 3.55
C GLU A 51 -12.65 -18.68 3.18
N MET A 52 -12.30 -19.58 2.25
CA MET A 52 -10.95 -19.72 1.71
C MET A 52 -10.97 -19.58 0.19
N TYR A 53 -10.06 -18.75 -0.33
CA TYR A 53 -9.86 -18.56 -1.76
C TYR A 53 -8.46 -19.05 -2.12
N MET A 54 -8.38 -20.06 -3.00
CA MET A 54 -7.12 -20.71 -3.36
C MET A 54 -6.60 -20.20 -4.70
N ASP A 55 -5.28 -20.13 -4.81
CA ASP A 55 -4.52 -19.79 -6.01
C ASP A 55 -4.89 -18.45 -6.67
N VAL A 56 -5.33 -17.49 -5.85
CA VAL A 56 -5.69 -16.13 -6.31
C VAL A 56 -4.88 -15.08 -5.57
N GLN A 57 -4.16 -14.25 -6.32
CA GLN A 57 -3.36 -13.17 -5.76
C GLN A 57 -4.21 -12.01 -5.24
N HIS A 58 -5.39 -11.81 -5.83
CA HIS A 58 -6.31 -10.72 -5.49
C HIS A 58 -7.70 -11.26 -5.19
N ILE A 59 -8.40 -10.59 -4.28
CA ILE A 59 -9.81 -10.86 -3.98
C ILE A 59 -10.60 -9.55 -4.02
N HIS A 60 -11.86 -9.66 -4.41
CA HIS A 60 -12.80 -8.54 -4.48
C HIS A 60 -14.11 -8.91 -3.79
N PHE A 61 -14.63 -8.01 -2.97
CA PHE A 61 -15.93 -8.18 -2.35
C PHE A 61 -16.59 -6.85 -2.01
N SER A 62 -17.89 -6.90 -1.76
CA SER A 62 -18.66 -5.78 -1.20
C SER A 62 -18.78 -5.96 0.30
N LEU A 63 -18.65 -4.86 1.05
CA LEU A 63 -18.76 -4.81 2.50
C LEU A 63 -19.82 -3.77 2.89
N SER A 64 -20.80 -4.15 3.72
CA SER A 64 -21.71 -3.20 4.35
C SER A 64 -21.11 -2.62 5.64
N PRO A 65 -21.34 -1.34 5.98
CA PRO A 65 -20.97 -0.75 7.27
C PRO A 65 -21.55 -1.50 8.47
N ALA A 66 -22.68 -2.18 8.28
CA ALA A 66 -23.33 -2.98 9.31
C ALA A 66 -22.56 -4.28 9.65
N GLU A 67 -21.71 -4.77 8.75
CA GLU A 67 -20.90 -5.98 8.96
C GLU A 67 -19.67 -5.73 9.85
N GLY A 68 -19.31 -4.46 10.08
CA GLY A 68 -18.21 -4.08 10.95
C GLY A 68 -16.82 -4.27 10.30
N ASP A 69 -15.80 -4.38 11.15
CA ASP A 69 -14.41 -4.53 10.75
C ASP A 69 -14.12 -6.01 10.42
N ILE A 70 -13.67 -6.29 9.19
CA ILE A 70 -13.38 -7.67 8.74
C ILE A 70 -11.87 -7.91 8.72
N SER A 71 -11.44 -9.06 9.25
CA SER A 71 -10.06 -9.52 9.18
C SER A 71 -9.85 -10.44 7.99
N VAL A 72 -8.91 -10.08 7.14
CA VAL A 72 -8.48 -10.86 5.98
C VAL A 72 -7.04 -11.28 6.15
N THR A 73 -6.73 -12.50 5.77
CA THR A 73 -5.38 -13.05 5.85
C THR A 73 -4.97 -13.61 4.50
N CYS A 74 -3.82 -13.19 3.99
CA CYS A 74 -3.18 -13.78 2.83
C CYS A 74 -2.01 -14.65 3.29
N ASN A 75 -1.94 -15.87 2.77
CA ASN A 75 -0.78 -16.73 2.82
C ASN A 75 -0.17 -16.82 1.41
N ALA A 76 1.15 -16.63 1.31
CA ALA A 76 1.91 -16.90 0.10
C ALA A 76 2.93 -17.98 0.42
N SER A 77 2.99 -19.02 -0.42
CA SER A 77 3.92 -20.13 -0.25
C SER A 77 4.65 -20.45 -1.55
N ASN A 78 5.89 -20.87 -1.41
CA ASN A 78 6.64 -21.59 -2.43
C ASN A 78 7.17 -22.90 -1.82
N ILE A 79 7.88 -23.68 -2.63
CA ILE A 79 8.47 -24.97 -2.20
C ILE A 79 9.52 -24.82 -1.07
N ILE A 80 10.03 -23.61 -0.82
CA ILE A 80 11.07 -23.33 0.18
C ILE A 80 10.49 -22.78 1.48
N SER A 81 9.47 -21.93 1.38
CA SER A 81 9.04 -21.05 2.47
C SER A 81 7.59 -20.64 2.30
N TRP A 82 6.99 -20.19 3.40
CA TRP A 82 5.67 -19.59 3.42
C TRP A 82 5.70 -18.33 4.29
N LYS A 83 4.87 -17.35 3.95
CA LYS A 83 4.66 -16.13 4.74
C LYS A 83 3.18 -15.80 4.77
N THR A 84 2.77 -15.15 5.86
CA THR A 84 1.39 -14.72 6.06
C THR A 84 1.35 -13.25 6.41
N ALA A 85 0.35 -12.55 5.87
CA ALA A 85 0.04 -11.18 6.18
C ALA A 85 -1.46 -11.09 6.49
N SER A 86 -1.82 -10.24 7.45
CA SER A 86 -3.22 -9.97 7.79
C SER A 86 -3.50 -8.48 7.67
N ALA A 87 -4.70 -8.14 7.25
CA ALA A 87 -5.18 -6.77 7.18
C ALA A 87 -6.60 -6.71 7.75
N THR A 88 -6.93 -5.59 8.37
CA THR A 88 -8.29 -5.29 8.81
C THR A 88 -8.90 -4.29 7.85
N VAL A 89 -10.05 -4.63 7.29
CA VAL A 89 -10.80 -3.78 6.36
C VAL A 89 -11.99 -3.21 7.10
N LYS A 90 -12.13 -1.88 7.04
CA LYS A 90 -13.24 -1.15 7.63
C LYS A 90 -14.02 -0.41 6.55
N CYS A 91 -15.34 -0.63 6.51
CA CYS A 91 -16.24 0.20 5.74
C CYS A 91 -16.91 1.21 6.67
N SER A 92 -16.71 2.49 6.41
CA SER A 92 -17.39 3.58 7.11
C SER A 92 -17.99 4.52 6.08
N ASN A 93 -19.09 5.18 6.43
CA ASN A 93 -19.64 6.26 5.61
C ASN A 93 -18.68 7.46 5.48
N ASP A 94 -17.73 7.57 6.42
CA ASP A 94 -16.56 8.42 6.30
C ASP A 94 -15.40 7.63 5.71
N THR A 95 -15.20 7.70 4.40
CA THR A 95 -13.92 7.31 3.80
C THR A 95 -13.34 8.46 3.02
N THR A 96 -12.59 9.31 3.73
CA THR A 96 -11.33 9.81 3.20
C THR A 96 -10.47 8.61 2.82
N ASP A 97 -10.06 8.59 1.56
CA ASP A 97 -9.20 7.59 0.92
C ASP A 97 -7.94 7.27 1.77
N LEU A 98 -8.04 6.22 2.60
CA LEU A 98 -6.96 5.73 3.47
C LEU A 98 -5.75 5.24 2.66
N GLY A 99 -5.94 4.92 1.37
CA GLY A 99 -4.87 4.51 0.45
C GLY A 99 -4.05 5.68 -0.11
N MET A 100 -4.59 6.91 -0.09
CA MET A 100 -3.95 8.12 -0.64
C MET A 100 -3.43 9.09 0.42
N ALA A 101 -3.70 8.85 1.71
CA ALA A 101 -3.27 9.76 2.78
C ALA A 101 -1.74 9.94 2.83
N TRP A 102 -0.97 8.87 2.61
CA TRP A 102 0.51 8.94 2.58
C TRP A 102 1.04 9.69 1.35
N TYR A 103 0.43 9.52 0.17
CA TYR A 103 0.80 10.21 -1.06
C TYR A 103 0.48 11.72 -1.00
N THR A 104 -0.65 12.08 -0.40
CA THR A 104 -1.08 13.48 -0.25
C THR A 104 -0.16 14.27 0.70
N ASN A 105 0.29 13.64 1.78
CA ASN A 105 1.26 14.24 2.70
C ASN A 105 2.65 14.45 2.05
N TYR A 106 3.07 13.54 1.16
CA TYR A 106 4.33 13.66 0.43
C TYR A 106 4.32 14.86 -0.55
N ILE A 107 3.23 15.06 -1.29
CA ILE A 107 3.10 16.21 -2.21
C ILE A 107 2.99 17.53 -1.44
N ARG A 108 2.33 17.56 -0.29
CA ARG A 108 2.25 18.76 0.55
C ARG A 108 3.64 19.15 1.11
N ALA A 109 4.46 18.17 1.48
CA ALA A 109 5.81 18.41 1.97
C ALA A 109 6.75 18.92 0.86
N SER A 110 6.62 18.43 -0.38
CA SER A 110 7.50 18.84 -1.49
C SER A 110 7.23 20.27 -1.97
N VAL A 111 5.97 20.72 -2.01
CA VAL A 111 5.62 22.09 -2.41
C VAL A 111 5.99 23.10 -1.31
N GLY A 112 5.81 22.74 -0.04
CA GLY A 112 6.18 23.62 1.08
C GLY A 112 7.69 23.86 1.18
N GLY A 113 8.51 22.84 0.94
CA GLY A 113 9.98 22.96 1.03
C GLY A 113 10.58 23.87 -0.05
N ALA A 114 10.08 23.81 -1.29
CA ALA A 114 10.60 24.61 -2.39
C ALA A 114 10.39 26.12 -2.19
N VAL A 115 9.22 26.53 -1.68
CA VAL A 115 8.89 27.95 -1.47
C VAL A 115 9.77 28.58 -0.39
N VAL A 116 10.04 27.86 0.71
CA VAL A 116 10.90 28.35 1.80
C VAL A 116 12.35 28.51 1.35
N LEU A 117 12.86 27.58 0.54
CA LEU A 117 14.21 27.68 -0.04
C LEU A 117 14.33 28.88 -0.99
N ILE A 118 13.32 29.16 -1.80
CA ILE A 118 13.33 30.33 -2.70
C ILE A 118 13.33 31.63 -1.89
N LEU A 119 12.48 31.75 -0.87
CA LEU A 119 12.41 32.96 -0.03
C LEU A 119 13.72 33.21 0.74
N THR A 120 14.34 32.17 1.28
CA THR A 120 15.63 32.31 1.98
C THR A 120 16.75 32.78 1.05
N VAL A 121 16.81 32.26 -0.18
CA VAL A 121 17.78 32.71 -1.20
C VAL A 121 17.53 34.17 -1.60
N VAL A 122 16.27 34.56 -1.82
CA VAL A 122 15.91 35.95 -2.15
C VAL A 122 16.34 36.90 -1.03
N VAL A 123 16.01 36.59 0.22
CA VAL A 123 16.39 37.41 1.38
C VAL A 123 17.91 37.49 1.52
N ALA A 124 18.63 36.38 1.35
CA ALA A 124 20.09 36.37 1.41
C ALA A 124 20.72 37.23 0.30
N VAL A 125 20.21 37.15 -0.93
CA VAL A 125 20.69 37.98 -2.06
C VAL A 125 20.39 39.46 -1.82
N CYS A 126 19.19 39.80 -1.34
CA CYS A 126 18.82 41.18 -0.99
C CYS A 126 19.72 41.75 0.11
N TYR A 127 19.98 40.97 1.17
CA TYR A 127 20.87 41.39 2.26
C TYR A 127 22.31 41.58 1.79
N CYS A 128 22.83 40.64 0.99
CA CYS A 128 24.19 40.72 0.44
C CYS A 128 24.36 41.88 -0.54
N ARG A 129 23.34 42.23 -1.32
CA ARG A 129 23.37 43.40 -2.21
C ARG A 129 23.31 44.71 -1.41
N GLY A 130 22.37 44.84 -0.48
CA GLY A 130 22.24 46.05 0.34
C GLY A 130 23.49 46.34 1.19
N ARG A 131 24.19 45.30 1.66
CA ARG A 131 25.47 45.44 2.39
C ARG A 131 26.67 45.78 1.51
N ARG A 132 26.57 45.60 0.18
CA ARG A 132 27.66 45.92 -0.76
C ARG A 132 27.56 47.35 -1.29
N ASP A 133 26.38 47.96 -1.16
CA ASP A 133 26.07 49.33 -1.55
C ASP A 133 26.13 50.33 -0.37
N THR A 134 26.57 49.89 0.82
CA THR A 134 26.92 50.73 1.99
C THR A 134 28.40 50.60 2.33
#